data_AF-A0A517Z948-F1
#
_entry.id   AF-A0A517Z948-F1
#
_cell.length_a   1.000
_cell.length_b   1.000
_cell.length_c   1.000
_cell.angle_alpha   90.00
_cell.angle_beta   90.00
_cell.angle_gamma   90.00
#
_symmetry.space_group_name_H-M   'P 1'
#
loop_
_entity.id
_entity.type
_entity.pdbx_description
1 polymer ?
#
loop_
_entity_poly.entity_id
_entity_poly.type
_entity_poly.pdbx_seq_one_letter_code
_entity_poly.pdbx_strand_id
1 'polypeptide(L)'
;MLSNSRKMLRNRKGQSLVEYGILIGGVALICLAAVAILGHKSNDLISTVAAALPGAHDDDIGPIVSGKLVNTSQDTNGVVYLDASSPGSIEGNVGIPGIGALVVEADDLAP
;
A
#
# COMPACT_ATOMS: atom_id res chain seq x y z
N MET A 1 40.44 -9.66 56.07
CA MET A 1 39.89 -10.36 54.89
C MET A 1 39.81 -9.47 53.64
N LEU A 2 40.55 -8.36 53.55
CA LEU A 2 40.51 -7.40 52.43
C LEU A 2 41.60 -7.62 51.36
N SER A 3 42.45 -8.64 51.51
CA SER A 3 43.58 -8.88 50.60
C SER A 3 43.21 -9.60 49.31
N ASN A 4 42.02 -10.23 49.24
CA ASN A 4 41.61 -11.03 48.09
C ASN A 4 41.00 -10.21 46.93
N SER A 5 40.47 -9.01 47.20
CA SER A 5 39.82 -8.17 46.18
C SER A 5 40.80 -7.57 45.17
N ARG A 6 42.07 -7.34 45.57
CA ARG A 6 43.12 -6.86 44.64
C ARG A 6 43.54 -7.90 43.60
N LYS A 7 43.37 -9.21 43.87
CA LYS A 7 43.67 -10.26 42.89
C LYS A 7 42.63 -10.33 41.77
N MET A 8 41.37 -10.02 42.05
CA MET A 8 40.31 -9.98 41.04
C MET A 8 40.54 -8.84 40.02
N LEU A 9 40.93 -7.66 40.49
CA LEU A 9 41.26 -6.49 39.64
C LEU A 9 42.54 -6.68 38.79
N ARG A 10 43.41 -7.65 39.12
CA ARG A 10 44.66 -7.93 38.40
C ARG A 10 44.54 -9.06 37.38
N ASN A 11 43.40 -9.76 37.34
CA ASN A 11 43.17 -10.86 36.41
C ASN A 11 42.66 -10.34 35.05
N ARG A 12 43.57 -10.16 34.08
CA ARG A 12 43.24 -9.77 32.70
C ARG A 12 42.75 -10.92 31.80
N LYS A 13 42.68 -12.16 32.32
CA LYS A 13 42.40 -13.36 31.51
C LYS A 13 40.99 -13.41 30.91
N GLY A 14 40.06 -12.54 31.31
CA GLY A 14 38.73 -12.40 30.70
C GLY A 14 38.49 -11.05 30.01
N GLN A 15 39.43 -10.11 30.10
CA GLN A 15 39.25 -8.75 29.58
C GLN A 15 39.19 -8.73 28.05
N SER A 16 40.04 -9.52 27.40
CA SER A 16 40.08 -9.64 25.95
C SER A 16 38.80 -10.28 25.39
N LEU A 17 38.16 -11.21 26.11
CA LEU A 17 36.89 -11.81 25.69
C LEU A 17 35.75 -10.78 25.68
N VAL A 18 35.71 -9.90 26.68
CA VAL A 18 34.73 -8.80 26.77
C VAL A 18 34.98 -7.74 25.70
N GLU A 19 36.24 -7.41 25.41
CA GLU A 19 36.60 -6.43 24.36
C GLU A 19 36.09 -6.88 22.98
N TYR A 20 36.33 -8.13 22.60
CA TYR A 20 35.82 -8.65 21.33
C TYR A 20 34.29 -8.76 21.33
N GLY A 21 33.67 -9.15 22.45
CA GLY A 21 32.21 -9.21 22.57
C GLY A 21 31.54 -7.85 22.38
N ILE A 22 32.09 -6.79 22.99
CA ILE A 22 31.58 -5.42 22.86
C ILE A 22 31.83 -4.88 21.45
N LEU A 23 32.99 -5.14 20.83
CA LEU A 23 33.26 -4.72 19.46
C LEU A 23 32.27 -5.35 18.46
N ILE A 24 32.04 -6.66 18.56
CA ILE A 24 31.11 -7.38 17.68
C ILE A 24 29.66 -6.90 17.92
N GLY A 25 29.27 -6.72 19.18
CA GLY A 25 27.95 -6.17 19.52
C GLY A 25 27.73 -4.75 18.99
N GLY A 26 28.76 -3.89 19.07
CA GLY A 26 28.71 -2.52 18.55
C GLY A 26 28.53 -2.47 17.03
N VAL A 27 29.30 -3.26 16.29
CA VAL A 27 29.17 -3.35 14.82
C VAL A 27 27.79 -3.90 14.44
N ALA A 28 27.32 -4.94 15.12
CA ALA A 28 26.00 -5.51 14.86
C ALA A 28 24.87 -4.49 15.08
N LEU A 29 24.94 -3.68 16.14
CA LEU A 29 23.95 -2.65 16.43
C LEU A 29 23.92 -1.55 15.35
N ILE A 30 25.10 -1.10 14.88
CA ILE A 30 25.20 -0.12 13.80
C ILE A 30 24.61 -0.68 12.50
N CYS A 31 24.94 -1.93 12.15
CA CYS A 31 24.39 -2.59 10.98
C CYS A 31 22.86 -2.71 11.08
N LEU A 32 22.33 -3.08 12.25
CA LEU A 32 20.88 -3.19 12.46
C LEU A 32 20.17 -1.85 12.25
N ALA A 33 20.72 -0.75 12.78
CA ALA A 33 20.19 0.59 12.57
C ALA A 33 20.25 1.02 11.09
N ALA A 34 21.37 0.74 10.40
CA ALA A 34 21.53 1.06 8.98
C ALA A 34 20.53 0.28 8.11
N VAL A 35 20.32 -1.01 8.38
CA VAL A 35 19.36 -1.86 7.67
C VAL A 35 17.92 -1.37 7.90
N ALA A 36 17.57 -0.96 9.12
CA ALA A 36 16.25 -0.42 9.41
C ALA A 36 15.95 0.87 8.62
N ILE A 37 16.91 1.80 8.57
CA ILE A 37 16.77 3.05 7.81
C ILE A 37 16.70 2.78 6.30
N LEU A 38 17.56 1.89 5.81
CA LEU A 38 17.59 1.53 4.40
C LEU A 38 16.28 0.84 3.98
N GLY A 39 15.76 -0.06 4.80
CA GLY A 39 14.51 -0.80 4.53
C GLY A 39 13.31 0.13 4.30
N HIS A 40 13.12 1.13 5.16
CA HIS A 40 12.06 2.13 4.97
C HIS A 40 12.24 2.89 3.65
N LYS A 41 13.46 3.37 3.35
CA LYS A 41 13.73 4.10 2.11
C LYS A 41 13.53 3.26 0.85
N SER A 42 13.93 1.99 0.88
CA SER A 42 13.68 1.06 -0.22
C SER A 42 12.20 0.82 -0.43
N ASN A 43 11.43 0.67 0.66
CA ASN A 43 9.99 0.52 0.60
C ASN A 43 9.30 1.77 -0.01
N ASP A 44 9.70 2.97 0.41
CA ASP A 44 9.16 4.22 -0.12
C ASP A 44 9.42 4.37 -1.62
N LEU A 45 10.63 4.01 -2.07
CA LEU A 45 10.99 4.05 -3.49
C LEU A 45 10.15 3.06 -4.31
N ILE A 46 10.00 1.83 -3.84
CA ILE A 46 9.18 0.82 -4.52
C ILE A 46 7.71 1.25 -4.56
N SER A 47 7.18 1.79 -3.46
CA SER A 47 5.80 2.27 -3.39
C SER A 47 5.55 3.46 -4.32
N THR A 48 6.50 4.38 -4.42
CA THR A 48 6.41 5.53 -5.34
C THR A 48 6.44 5.06 -6.80
N VAL A 49 7.31 4.11 -7.14
CA VAL A 49 7.37 3.55 -8.50
C VAL A 49 6.10 2.75 -8.81
N ALA A 50 5.58 1.98 -7.86
CA ALA A 50 4.30 1.30 -8.01
C ALA A 50 3.19 2.32 -8.31
N ALA A 51 3.03 3.37 -7.51
CA ALA A 51 2.01 4.39 -7.74
C ALA A 51 2.15 5.14 -9.08
N ALA A 52 3.34 5.21 -9.66
CA ALA A 52 3.60 5.87 -10.94
C ALA A 52 3.40 4.96 -12.17
N LEU A 53 3.32 3.64 -11.99
CA LEU A 53 3.12 2.70 -13.09
C LEU A 53 1.61 2.51 -13.37
N PRO A 54 1.17 2.55 -14.65
CA PRO A 54 -0.20 2.18 -15.01
C PRO A 54 -0.48 0.73 -14.62
N GLY A 55 -1.60 0.45 -13.95
CA GLY A 55 -1.92 -0.90 -13.47
C GLY A 55 -1.53 -1.17 -12.01
N ALA A 56 -1.27 -0.15 -11.21
CA ALA A 56 -0.85 -0.31 -9.81
C ALA A 56 -1.98 -0.22 -8.78
N HIS A 57 -3.14 0.30 -9.18
CA HIS A 57 -4.35 0.30 -8.36
C HIS A 57 -5.21 -0.89 -8.78
N ASP A 58 -5.91 -1.51 -7.82
CA ASP A 58 -6.80 -2.65 -8.11
C ASP A 58 -7.88 -2.29 -9.16
N ASP A 59 -8.26 -1.02 -9.22
CA ASP A 59 -9.19 -0.45 -10.21
C ASP A 59 -8.61 -0.46 -11.64
N ASP A 60 -7.28 -0.49 -11.79
CA ASP A 60 -6.57 -0.49 -13.08
C ASP A 60 -6.29 -1.92 -13.61
N ILE A 61 -6.39 -2.95 -12.74
CA ILE A 61 -6.17 -4.38 -13.09
C ILE A 61 -7.52 -5.15 -13.15
N GLY A 62 -8.63 -4.48 -12.88
CA GLY A 62 -9.96 -5.05 -13.07
C GLY A 62 -10.18 -5.49 -14.52
N PRO A 63 -11.08 -6.46 -14.79
CA PRO A 63 -11.59 -6.67 -16.12
C PRO A 63 -12.03 -5.32 -16.69
N ILE A 64 -11.69 -5.00 -17.94
CA ILE A 64 -12.21 -3.79 -18.60
C ILE A 64 -13.74 -3.88 -18.57
N VAL A 65 -14.34 -3.25 -17.56
CA VAL A 65 -15.79 -3.15 -17.45
C VAL A 65 -16.16 -2.12 -18.49
N SER A 66 -16.74 -2.57 -19.61
CA SER A 66 -17.40 -1.65 -20.53
C SER A 66 -18.44 -0.91 -19.69
N GLY A 67 -18.16 0.35 -19.35
CA GLY A 67 -19.06 1.24 -18.64
C GLY A 67 -20.35 1.27 -19.43
N LYS A 68 -21.35 0.53 -18.96
CA LYS A 68 -22.56 0.34 -19.72
C LYS A 68 -23.30 1.67 -19.73
N LEU A 69 -23.47 2.26 -20.91
CA LEU A 69 -24.15 3.56 -21.05
C LEU A 69 -25.59 3.53 -20.50
N VAL A 70 -26.18 2.34 -20.40
CA VAL A 70 -27.51 2.11 -19.84
C VAL A 70 -27.45 0.86 -18.98
N ASN A 71 -27.90 0.90 -17.72
CA ASN A 71 -27.85 -0.27 -16.85
C ASN A 71 -28.69 -1.43 -17.44
N THR A 72 -28.19 -2.66 -17.32
CA THR A 72 -28.94 -3.85 -17.78
C THR A 72 -28.90 -4.94 -16.74
N SER A 73 -30.03 -5.61 -16.55
CA SER A 73 -30.11 -6.82 -15.74
C SER A 73 -30.08 -8.06 -16.65
N GLN A 74 -29.52 -9.16 -16.18
CA GLN A 74 -29.51 -10.43 -16.88
C GLN A 74 -30.34 -11.45 -16.09
N ASP A 75 -31.22 -12.19 -16.76
CA ASP A 75 -31.93 -13.31 -16.11
C ASP A 75 -31.06 -14.57 -16.01
N THR A 76 -31.59 -15.59 -15.32
CA THR A 76 -30.94 -16.89 -15.12
C THR A 76 -30.61 -17.62 -16.43
N ASN A 77 -31.26 -17.25 -17.55
CA ASN A 77 -31.05 -17.83 -18.87
C ASN A 77 -30.07 -17.00 -19.73
N GLY A 78 -29.49 -15.93 -19.18
CA GLY A 78 -28.54 -15.08 -19.88
C GLY A 78 -29.17 -13.99 -20.74
N VAL A 79 -30.50 -13.82 -20.71
CA VAL A 79 -31.19 -12.78 -21.49
C VAL A 79 -30.98 -11.42 -20.82
N VAL A 80 -30.60 -10.41 -21.61
CA VAL A 80 -30.26 -9.07 -21.13
C VAL A 80 -31.46 -8.13 -21.31
N TYR A 81 -31.92 -7.55 -20.20
CA TYR A 81 -32.99 -6.55 -20.14
C TYR A 81 -32.41 -5.19 -19.77
N LEU A 82 -33.06 -4.11 -20.22
CA LEU A 82 -32.76 -2.77 -19.74
C LEU A 82 -33.25 -2.63 -18.30
N ASP A 83 -32.38 -2.24 -17.38
CA ASP A 83 -32.75 -1.94 -15.99
C ASP A 83 -33.05 -0.44 -15.86
N ALA A 84 -34.33 -0.11 -15.96
CA ALA A 84 -34.82 1.26 -15.81
C ALA A 84 -35.04 1.67 -14.33
N SER A 85 -34.88 0.74 -13.39
CA SER A 85 -35.11 1.01 -11.95
C SER A 85 -33.90 1.63 -11.26
N SER A 86 -32.72 1.50 -11.86
CA SER A 86 -31.47 2.12 -11.43
C SER A 86 -30.65 2.48 -12.68
N PRO A 87 -31.03 3.55 -13.42
CA PRO A 87 -30.25 3.99 -14.58
C PRO A 87 -28.83 4.37 -14.13
N GLY A 88 -27.83 3.89 -14.88
CA GLY A 88 -26.43 4.24 -14.62
C GLY A 88 -26.15 5.71 -14.96
N SER A 89 -25.15 6.32 -14.31
CA SER A 89 -24.76 7.71 -14.59
C SER A 89 -23.67 7.76 -15.67
N ILE A 90 -23.89 8.56 -16.73
CA ILE A 90 -22.87 8.82 -17.75
C ILE A 90 -21.65 9.51 -17.11
N GLU A 91 -21.88 10.48 -16.21
CA GLU A 91 -20.83 11.17 -15.47
C GLU A 91 -19.98 10.20 -14.65
N GLY A 92 -20.62 9.27 -13.94
CA GLY A 92 -19.93 8.23 -13.16
C GLY A 92 -19.13 7.26 -14.03
N ASN A 93 -19.63 6.90 -15.22
CA ASN A 93 -18.96 5.96 -16.10
C ASN A 93 -17.81 6.56 -16.93
N VAL A 94 -17.88 7.86 -17.26
CA VAL A 94 -16.85 8.52 -18.09
C VAL A 94 -15.90 9.41 -17.28
N GLY A 95 -16.21 9.67 -16.00
CA GLY A 95 -15.38 10.48 -15.11
C GLY A 95 -15.31 11.96 -15.48
N ILE A 96 -16.23 12.45 -16.32
CA ILE A 96 -16.29 13.86 -16.75
C ILE A 96 -17.40 14.55 -15.96
N PRO A 97 -17.06 15.43 -15.00
CA PRO A 97 -18.06 16.11 -14.18
C PRO A 97 -18.94 17.04 -15.02
N GLY A 98 -20.26 17.02 -14.78
CA GLY A 98 -21.22 17.93 -15.41
C GLY A 98 -21.75 17.50 -16.78
N ILE A 99 -21.31 16.37 -17.34
CA ILE A 99 -21.86 15.81 -18.59
C ILE A 99 -23.28 15.26 -18.39
N GLY A 100 -23.67 14.91 -17.15
CA GLY A 100 -25.03 14.46 -16.82
C GLY A 100 -26.11 15.51 -17.13
N ALA A 101 -25.78 16.81 -16.98
CA ALA A 101 -26.69 17.91 -17.26
C ALA A 101 -26.97 18.15 -18.76
N LEU A 102 -26.25 17.46 -19.66
CA LEU A 102 -26.50 17.50 -21.11
C LEU A 102 -27.58 16.51 -21.53
N VAL A 103 -27.93 15.57 -20.65
CA VAL A 103 -29.02 14.62 -20.86
C VAL A 103 -30.24 15.16 -20.12
N VAL A 104 -31.28 15.56 -20.86
CA VAL A 104 -32.57 15.92 -20.29
C VAL A 104 -33.30 14.63 -19.94
N GLU A 105 -33.48 14.37 -18.66
CA GLU A 105 -34.26 13.23 -18.18
C GLU A 105 -35.76 13.55 -18.19
N ALA A 106 -36.61 12.52 -18.18
CA ALA A 106 -38.06 12.72 -18.23
C ALA A 106 -38.58 13.52 -17.01
N ASP A 107 -37.92 13.38 -15.86
CA ASP A 107 -38.26 14.09 -14.62
C ASP A 107 -37.79 15.55 -14.61
N ASP A 108 -36.75 15.90 -15.39
CA ASP A 108 -36.29 17.29 -15.60
C ASP A 108 -37.28 18.12 -16.45
N LEU A 109 -38.26 17.45 -17.07
CA LEU A 109 -39.35 18.08 -17.82
C LEU A 109 -40.65 18.15 -17.03
N ALA A 110 -40.67 17.70 -15.76
CA ALA A 110 -41.80 17.91 -14.88
C ALA A 110 -41.91 19.40 -14.49
N PRO A 111 -43.11 20.00 -14.56
CA PRO A 111 -43.31 21.43 -14.30
C PRO A 111 -43.07 21.85 -12.85
#